data_AF-A0AAN6PMH5-F1
#
_entry.id   AF-A0AAN6PMH5-F1
#
_cell.length_a   1.000
_cell.length_b   1.000
_cell.length_c   1.000
_cell.angle_alpha   90.00
_cell.angle_beta   90.00
_cell.angle_gamma   90.00
#
_symmetry.space_group_name_H-M   'P 1'
#
loop_
_entity.id
_entity.type
_entity.pdbx_description
1 polymer ?
#
loop_
_entity_poly.entity_id
_entity_poly.type
_entity_poly.pdbx_seq_one_letter_code
_entity_poly.pdbx_strand_id
1 'polypeptide(L)'
;MAFSFSFAGDDIEEDHQAPAPPPPTGSTASAPPPPTAGAFPVQGKPLLRPTQHDLEALLSRLPSKIAFSVLDVDLGDGRVLQLPRRELWDVRVQLMAEDSTDSPSESEAGLGEHDVKTGIYEGGFKSWESSVDLVKVLARERATDLLKQDPCVLIELGCGTALPSLALFQWALTERKSEQKQPLVLTLADYNPTVLYLVTLPNLVLAWALQQRKENAVVEEAFTPDEELELTPEVLDAFRQSLSANRITLSFLSGAWSPEFVDLLYHSGVPVSHPDNTKTLLLGSETIYSPFALESFGSTLLSILQRERLERPGGEARALIAAKRLYFGVGGSLDDFVDKMRGLGASVRTLFEETQGVHRGVVECLLS
;
A
#
# COMPACT_ATOMS: atom_id res chain seq x y z
N MET A 1 -28.35 -14.48 35.78
CA MET A 1 -27.30 -15.50 36.00
C MET A 1 -26.01 -14.95 35.45
N ALA A 2 -25.11 -14.54 36.34
CA ALA A 2 -23.78 -14.05 36.01
C ALA A 2 -22.84 -15.26 36.01
N PHE A 3 -22.16 -15.50 34.90
CA PHE A 3 -21.12 -16.52 34.80
C PHE A 3 -19.77 -15.84 35.00
N SER A 4 -19.13 -16.12 36.15
CA SER A 4 -17.74 -15.77 36.40
C SER A 4 -16.86 -16.96 36.01
N PHE A 5 -15.74 -16.68 35.33
CA PHE A 5 -14.72 -17.68 35.07
C PHE A 5 -13.66 -17.59 36.17
N SER A 6 -13.50 -18.70 36.89
CA SER A 6 -12.46 -18.96 37.88
C SER A 6 -11.27 -19.60 37.15
N PHE A 7 -10.10 -18.97 37.22
CA PHE A 7 -8.83 -19.64 36.94
C PHE A 7 -8.15 -19.95 38.29
N ALA A 8 -8.21 -21.22 38.69
CA ALA A 8 -7.15 -21.83 39.49
C ALA A 8 -5.94 -21.96 38.54
N GLY A 9 -4.70 -21.58 38.86
CA GLY A 9 -4.00 -21.65 40.13
C GLY A 9 -2.87 -22.66 39.94
N ASP A 10 -1.72 -22.21 39.43
CA ASP A 10 -0.37 -22.59 39.86
C ASP A 10 0.67 -21.72 39.11
N ASP A 11 1.87 -21.62 39.68
CA ASP A 11 3.00 -20.72 39.34
C ASP A 11 3.01 -19.37 40.08
N ILE A 12 3.10 -19.44 41.41
CA ILE A 12 3.60 -18.34 42.26
C ILE A 12 5.05 -18.67 42.61
N GLU A 13 6.00 -17.93 42.06
CA GLU A 13 7.38 -17.90 42.56
C GLU A 13 7.45 -17.03 43.83
N GLU A 14 8.08 -17.55 44.89
CA GLU A 14 8.24 -16.88 46.19
C GLU A 14 9.28 -15.74 46.13
N ASP A 15 8.83 -14.50 46.26
CA ASP A 15 9.68 -13.31 46.36
C ASP A 15 10.30 -13.17 47.77
N HIS A 16 11.58 -13.53 47.91
CA HIS A 16 12.38 -13.16 49.08
C HIS A 16 12.90 -11.71 48.94
N GLN A 17 12.14 -10.72 49.44
CA GLN A 17 12.60 -9.34 49.55
C GLN A 17 13.50 -9.11 50.77
N ALA A 18 14.79 -8.85 50.53
CA ALA A 18 15.65 -8.12 51.46
C ALA A 18 15.49 -6.60 51.22
N PRO A 19 15.49 -5.74 52.26
CA PRO A 19 15.19 -4.31 52.10
C PRO A 19 16.33 -3.57 51.37
N ALA A 20 15.99 -2.90 50.26
CA ALA A 20 16.89 -2.03 49.52
C ALA A 20 17.15 -0.69 50.26
N PRO A 21 18.36 -0.11 50.13
CA PRO A 21 18.68 1.20 50.73
C PRO A 21 17.94 2.35 50.02
N PRO A 22 17.72 3.49 50.69
CA PRO A 22 16.94 4.60 50.15
C PRO A 22 17.61 5.22 48.90
N PRO A 23 16.82 5.73 47.93
CA PRO A 23 17.35 6.27 46.70
C PRO A 23 18.09 7.60 46.93
N PRO A 24 19.15 7.90 46.18
CA PRO A 24 19.83 9.19 46.25
C PRO A 24 18.89 10.28 45.73
N THR A 25 18.70 11.32 46.53
CA THR A 25 18.03 12.57 46.15
C THR A 25 18.89 13.33 45.14
N GLY A 26 18.55 13.22 43.85
CA GLY A 26 19.23 13.99 42.81
C GLY A 26 19.08 13.39 41.42
N SER A 27 17.86 13.32 40.89
CA SER A 27 17.66 13.17 39.45
C SER A 27 16.78 14.32 38.98
N THR A 28 17.38 15.25 38.25
CA THR A 28 16.67 16.21 37.41
C THR A 28 15.81 15.41 36.45
N ALA A 29 14.49 15.44 36.65
CA ALA A 29 13.53 14.89 35.70
C ALA A 29 13.77 15.55 34.34
N SER A 30 14.39 14.81 33.41
CA SER A 30 14.40 15.19 32.01
C SER A 30 12.95 15.21 31.54
N ALA A 31 12.55 16.31 30.89
CA ALA A 31 11.26 16.38 30.25
C ALA A 31 11.10 15.18 29.30
N PRO A 32 9.93 14.52 29.24
CA PRO A 32 9.71 13.44 28.30
C PRO A 32 9.98 13.96 26.88
N PRO A 33 10.64 13.17 26.02
CA PRO A 33 10.89 13.55 24.64
C PRO A 33 9.56 13.93 23.96
N PRO A 34 9.58 14.88 23.00
CA PRO A 34 8.38 15.24 22.27
C PRO A 34 7.79 13.99 21.60
N PRO A 35 6.45 13.86 21.57
CA PRO A 35 5.82 12.68 20.98
C PRO A 35 6.20 12.58 19.51
N THR A 36 6.80 11.46 19.13
CA THR A 36 7.10 11.10 17.74
C THR A 36 5.85 10.58 17.06
N ALA A 37 5.75 10.78 15.75
CA ALA A 37 4.71 10.14 14.97
C ALA A 37 4.95 8.63 14.95
N GLY A 38 3.94 7.85 15.32
CA GLY A 38 4.04 6.39 15.34
C GLY A 38 3.77 5.76 13.98
N ALA A 39 4.02 4.45 13.87
CA ALA A 39 3.77 3.61 12.68
C ALA A 39 2.29 3.54 12.21
N PHE A 40 1.37 4.20 12.92
CA PHE A 40 -0.05 4.23 12.62
C PHE A 40 -0.66 5.62 12.72
N PRO A 41 -1.63 5.93 11.86
CA PRO A 41 -2.47 7.11 12.04
C PRO A 41 -3.45 6.86 13.19
N VAL A 42 -3.11 7.36 14.38
CA VAL A 42 -3.97 7.27 15.58
C VAL A 42 -4.55 8.64 15.90
N GLN A 43 -5.87 8.68 16.12
CA GLN A 43 -6.57 9.91 16.49
C GLN A 43 -5.93 10.55 17.73
N GLY A 44 -5.59 11.84 17.64
CA GLY A 44 -5.00 12.62 18.73
C GLY A 44 -3.50 12.41 18.94
N LYS A 45 -2.82 11.56 18.15
CA LYS A 45 -1.36 11.44 18.14
C LYS A 45 -0.74 12.20 16.95
N PRO A 46 0.53 12.61 17.04
CA PRO A 46 1.25 13.14 15.88
C PRO A 46 1.23 12.15 14.72
N LEU A 47 1.04 12.66 13.51
CA LEU A 47 0.97 11.88 12.28
C LEU A 47 2.24 12.10 11.44
N LEU A 48 2.62 11.10 10.65
CA LEU A 48 3.72 11.22 9.69
C LEU A 48 3.39 12.29 8.65
N ARG A 49 4.36 13.19 8.39
CA ARG A 49 4.19 14.23 7.38
C ARG A 49 4.23 13.64 5.97
N PRO A 50 3.39 14.12 5.04
CA PRO A 50 3.48 13.77 3.64
C PRO A 50 4.90 14.01 3.11
N THR A 51 5.48 13.00 2.47
CA THR A 51 6.85 13.03 1.95
C THR A 51 6.91 12.32 0.61
N GLN A 52 7.58 12.92 -0.38
CA GLN A 52 7.86 12.29 -1.66
C GLN A 52 9.21 11.56 -1.57
N HIS A 53 9.27 10.38 -2.18
CA HIS A 53 10.49 9.59 -2.25
C HIS A 53 10.99 9.50 -3.68
N ASP A 54 12.30 9.70 -3.84
CA ASP A 54 12.99 9.54 -5.12
C ASP A 54 13.17 8.05 -5.46
N LEU A 55 12.93 7.68 -6.72
CA LEU A 55 13.02 6.28 -7.15
C LEU A 55 14.45 5.73 -7.00
N GLU A 56 15.48 6.51 -7.33
CA GLU A 56 16.87 6.04 -7.21
C GLU A 56 17.27 5.85 -5.76
N ALA A 57 16.84 6.77 -4.88
CA ALA A 57 17.01 6.62 -3.45
C ALA A 57 16.35 5.34 -2.93
N LEU A 58 15.11 5.01 -3.36
CA LEU A 58 14.45 3.77 -2.95
C LEU A 58 15.12 2.52 -3.53
N LEU A 59 15.53 2.54 -4.81
CA LEU A 59 16.25 1.44 -5.45
C LEU A 59 17.58 1.15 -4.75
N SER A 60 18.28 2.19 -4.28
CA SER A 60 19.55 2.04 -3.55
C SER A 60 19.42 1.35 -2.19
N ARG A 61 18.18 1.24 -1.64
CA ARG A 61 17.88 0.55 -0.39
C ARG A 61 17.46 -0.90 -0.58
N LEU A 62 17.32 -1.37 -1.81
CA LEU A 62 16.96 -2.76 -2.05
C LEU A 62 18.11 -3.68 -1.63
N PRO A 63 17.80 -4.88 -1.10
CA PRO A 63 18.81 -5.87 -0.79
C PRO A 63 19.41 -6.42 -2.10
N SER A 64 20.56 -7.10 -2.01
CA SER A 64 21.18 -7.71 -3.19
C SER A 64 20.38 -8.88 -3.77
N LYS A 65 19.45 -9.45 -3.00
CA LYS A 65 18.61 -10.59 -3.38
C LYS A 65 17.27 -10.52 -2.67
N ILE A 66 16.20 -10.96 -3.34
CA ILE A 66 14.85 -11.00 -2.79
C ILE A 66 14.24 -12.38 -2.98
N ALA A 67 13.75 -12.97 -1.88
CA ALA A 67 12.84 -14.11 -1.94
C ALA A 67 11.39 -13.66 -2.09
N PHE A 68 10.60 -14.41 -2.87
CA PHE A 68 9.20 -14.08 -3.16
C PHE A 68 8.35 -15.33 -3.36
N SER A 69 7.04 -15.18 -3.20
CA SER A 69 6.03 -16.13 -3.68
C SER A 69 5.16 -15.50 -4.75
N VAL A 70 4.44 -16.34 -5.48
CA VAL A 70 3.47 -15.91 -6.49
C VAL A 70 2.07 -16.19 -5.99
N LEU A 71 1.21 -15.17 -6.03
CA LEU A 71 -0.20 -15.28 -5.76
C LEU A 71 -0.96 -15.48 -7.06
N ASP A 72 -1.69 -16.60 -7.16
CA ASP A 72 -2.63 -16.86 -8.25
C ASP A 72 -3.97 -16.18 -7.95
N VAL A 73 -4.36 -15.24 -8.82
CA VAL A 73 -5.65 -14.55 -8.76
C VAL A 73 -6.54 -15.04 -9.89
N ASP A 74 -7.57 -15.80 -9.55
CA ASP A 74 -8.63 -16.17 -10.49
C ASP A 74 -9.45 -14.93 -10.86
N LEU A 75 -9.43 -14.56 -12.14
CA LEU A 75 -10.12 -13.38 -12.67
C LEU A 75 -11.61 -13.63 -12.95
N GLY A 76 -12.11 -14.85 -12.73
CA GLY A 76 -13.52 -15.22 -12.89
C GLY A 76 -13.96 -15.48 -14.34
N ASP A 77 -13.03 -15.37 -15.30
CA ASP A 77 -13.26 -15.68 -16.72
C ASP A 77 -12.40 -16.86 -17.22
N GLY A 78 -11.87 -17.66 -16.28
CA GLY A 78 -10.99 -18.79 -16.55
C GLY A 78 -9.52 -18.41 -16.70
N ARG A 79 -9.18 -17.11 -16.71
CA ARG A 79 -7.79 -16.64 -16.63
C ARG A 79 -7.34 -16.54 -15.17
N VAL A 80 -6.08 -16.87 -14.94
CA VAL A 80 -5.39 -16.68 -13.66
C VAL A 80 -4.27 -15.67 -13.86
N LEU A 81 -4.26 -14.62 -13.04
CA LEU A 81 -3.18 -13.63 -13.00
C LEU A 81 -2.19 -13.98 -11.89
N GLN A 82 -0.91 -14.00 -12.23
CA GLN A 82 0.17 -14.33 -11.29
C GLN A 82 0.85 -13.05 -10.79
N LEU A 83 0.64 -12.71 -9.52
CA LEU A 83 1.19 -11.52 -8.89
C LEU A 83 2.27 -11.90 -7.88
N PRO A 84 3.53 -11.46 -8.06
CA PRO A 84 4.58 -11.75 -7.08
C PRO A 84 4.40 -10.92 -5.81
N ARG A 85 4.86 -11.49 -4.71
CA ARG A 85 4.95 -10.84 -3.41
C ARG A 85 6.27 -11.23 -2.77
N ARG A 86 7.07 -10.24 -2.40
CA ARG A 86 8.22 -10.44 -1.54
C ARG A 86 7.81 -11.19 -0.28
N GLU A 87 8.60 -12.18 0.10
CA GLU A 87 8.35 -12.97 1.29
C GLU A 87 8.48 -12.14 2.57
N LEU A 88 7.55 -12.31 3.50
CA LEU A 88 7.55 -11.53 4.73
C LEU A 88 8.81 -11.81 5.56
N TRP A 89 9.27 -13.07 5.59
CA TRP A 89 10.49 -13.43 6.31
C TRP A 89 11.72 -12.73 5.73
N ASP A 90 11.77 -12.52 4.41
CA ASP A 90 12.87 -11.84 3.72
C ASP A 90 12.88 -10.34 4.07
N VAL A 91 11.69 -9.73 4.18
CA VAL A 91 11.54 -8.37 4.72
C VAL A 91 12.09 -8.27 6.15
N ARG A 92 11.81 -9.27 7.01
CA ARG A 92 12.32 -9.28 8.40
C ARG A 92 13.85 -9.35 8.43
N VAL A 93 14.47 -10.16 7.57
CA VAL A 93 15.93 -10.28 7.47
C VAL A 93 16.56 -8.94 7.10
N GLN A 94 15.98 -8.21 6.13
CA GLN A 94 16.46 -6.88 5.78
C GLN A 94 16.32 -5.89 6.95
N LEU A 95 15.17 -5.86 7.61
CA LEU A 95 14.95 -4.98 8.77
C LEU A 95 15.99 -5.24 9.88
N MET A 96 16.24 -6.52 10.21
CA MET A 96 17.25 -6.91 11.19
C MET A 96 18.67 -6.49 10.79
N ALA A 97 18.98 -6.48 9.49
CA ALA A 97 20.28 -6.01 8.99
C ALA A 97 20.42 -4.48 9.05
N GLU A 98 19.32 -3.74 8.86
CA GLU A 98 19.28 -2.28 8.97
C GLU A 98 19.31 -1.79 10.44
N ASP A 99 18.71 -2.53 11.38
CA ASP A 99 18.57 -2.18 12.81
C ASP A 99 19.84 -2.41 13.66
N SER A 100 21.03 -2.24 13.08
CA SER A 100 22.33 -2.32 13.79
C SER A 100 22.65 -1.13 14.73
N THR A 101 21.64 -0.34 15.11
CA THR A 101 21.71 0.74 16.09
C THR A 101 20.91 0.38 17.35
N ASP A 102 21.46 0.63 18.55
CA ASP A 102 21.01 0.23 19.91
C ASP A 102 19.57 0.63 20.35
N SER A 103 18.55 0.53 19.50
CA SER A 103 17.14 0.79 19.81
C SER A 103 16.26 -0.03 18.87
N PRO A 104 15.45 -1.00 19.37
CA PRO A 104 14.50 -1.70 18.51
C PRO A 104 13.56 -0.69 17.86
N SER A 105 13.52 -0.65 16.53
CA SER A 105 12.66 0.28 15.80
C SER A 105 11.19 -0.12 15.97
N GLU A 106 10.26 0.85 15.98
CA GLU A 106 8.81 0.57 15.97
C GLU A 106 8.40 -0.30 14.75
N SER A 107 9.27 -0.41 13.75
CA SER A 107 9.11 -1.24 12.55
C SER A 107 9.20 -2.75 12.83
N GLU A 108 10.03 -3.19 13.79
CA GLU A 108 10.12 -4.61 14.17
C GLU A 108 8.89 -5.08 14.96
N ALA A 109 8.33 -4.20 15.79
CA ALA A 109 7.14 -4.50 16.59
C ALA A 109 5.93 -4.85 15.71
N GLY A 110 5.93 -4.42 14.45
CA GLY A 110 4.91 -4.61 13.41
C GLY A 110 4.96 -5.94 12.65
N LEU A 111 5.46 -7.04 13.20
CA LEU A 111 5.69 -8.28 12.43
C LEU A 111 5.17 -9.58 13.10
N GLY A 112 4.30 -9.51 14.10
CA GLY A 112 3.68 -10.67 14.76
C GLY A 112 2.74 -11.54 13.88
N GLU A 113 1.87 -12.32 14.51
CA GLU A 113 0.91 -13.24 13.85
C GLU A 113 -0.54 -12.71 13.84
N HIS A 114 -0.81 -11.52 14.38
CA HIS A 114 -2.18 -11.05 14.61
C HIS A 114 -2.53 -9.82 13.79
N ASP A 115 -3.51 -9.98 12.89
CA ASP A 115 -3.83 -9.04 11.82
C ASP A 115 -4.23 -7.62 12.26
N VAL A 116 -4.77 -7.43 13.47
CA VAL A 116 -4.99 -6.09 14.05
C VAL A 116 -4.96 -6.19 15.57
N LYS A 117 -3.78 -6.08 16.19
CA LYS A 117 -3.70 -5.64 17.60
C LYS A 117 -3.49 -4.13 17.60
N THR A 118 -4.30 -3.42 18.39
CA THR A 118 -4.12 -1.98 18.64
C THR A 118 -2.68 -1.71 19.09
N GLY A 119 -1.85 -1.17 18.18
CA GLY A 119 -0.48 -0.75 18.45
C GLY A 119 0.67 -1.48 17.75
N ILE A 120 0.45 -2.48 16.88
CA ILE A 120 1.51 -3.28 16.20
C ILE A 120 1.21 -3.46 14.68
N TYR A 121 1.98 -2.82 13.77
CA TYR A 121 1.63 -2.68 12.33
C TYR A 121 2.29 -3.72 11.43
N GLU A 122 1.54 -4.77 11.09
CA GLU A 122 1.89 -5.72 10.00
C GLU A 122 1.23 -5.37 8.66
N GLY A 123 0.25 -4.46 8.68
CA GLY A 123 -0.77 -4.37 7.64
C GLY A 123 -0.25 -4.03 6.24
N GLY A 124 0.82 -3.25 6.14
CA GLY A 124 1.39 -2.83 4.85
C GLY A 124 2.32 -3.86 4.23
N PHE A 125 2.86 -4.77 5.04
CA PHE A 125 3.73 -5.85 4.58
C PHE A 125 2.94 -7.08 4.12
N LYS A 126 1.64 -7.16 4.47
CA LYS A 126 0.73 -8.24 4.08
C LYS A 126 -0.22 -7.79 2.98
N SER A 127 -0.60 -8.73 2.12
CA SER A 127 -1.72 -8.54 1.19
C SER A 127 -3.04 -8.86 1.88
N TRP A 128 -4.04 -8.04 1.63
CA TRP A 128 -5.40 -8.25 2.15
C TRP A 128 -6.35 -8.75 1.07
N GLU A 129 -7.35 -9.55 1.45
CA GLU A 129 -8.30 -10.17 0.51
C GLU A 129 -9.03 -9.14 -0.36
N SER A 130 -9.40 -7.98 0.20
CA SER A 130 -10.04 -6.91 -0.59
C SER A 130 -9.16 -6.38 -1.73
N SER A 131 -7.84 -6.50 -1.65
CA SER A 131 -6.96 -6.08 -2.75
C SER A 131 -7.01 -7.06 -3.93
N VAL A 132 -7.23 -8.35 -3.62
CA VAL A 132 -7.50 -9.39 -4.62
C VAL A 132 -8.87 -9.18 -5.27
N ASP A 133 -9.89 -8.85 -4.48
CA ASP A 133 -11.22 -8.52 -5.00
C ASP A 133 -11.16 -7.29 -5.93
N LEU A 134 -10.34 -6.29 -5.60
CA LEU A 134 -10.11 -5.13 -6.45
C LEU A 134 -9.44 -5.51 -7.78
N VAL A 135 -8.45 -6.41 -7.78
CA VAL A 135 -7.82 -6.94 -9.00
C VAL A 135 -8.84 -7.62 -9.91
N LYS A 136 -9.74 -8.44 -9.35
CA LYS A 136 -10.83 -9.10 -10.09
C LYS A 136 -11.77 -8.08 -10.74
N VAL A 137 -12.14 -7.03 -10.00
CA VAL A 137 -12.98 -5.94 -10.53
C VAL A 137 -12.27 -5.17 -11.63
N LEU A 138 -10.98 -4.86 -11.49
CA LEU A 138 -10.19 -4.21 -12.53
C LEU A 138 -10.17 -5.02 -13.83
N ALA A 139 -10.03 -6.35 -13.74
CA ALA A 139 -10.10 -7.23 -14.90
C ALA A 139 -11.50 -7.24 -15.54
N ARG A 140 -12.55 -7.35 -14.72
CA ARG A 140 -13.96 -7.38 -15.18
C ARG A 140 -14.38 -6.08 -15.86
N GLU A 141 -14.02 -4.94 -15.28
CA GLU A 141 -14.31 -3.60 -15.82
C GLU A 141 -13.37 -3.19 -16.96
N ARG A 142 -12.51 -4.12 -17.44
CA ARG A 142 -11.53 -3.91 -18.51
C ARG A 142 -10.70 -2.65 -18.28
N ALA A 143 -10.16 -2.50 -17.07
CA ALA A 143 -9.34 -1.35 -16.72
C ALA A 143 -8.13 -1.14 -17.66
N THR A 144 -7.69 -2.19 -18.37
CA THR A 144 -6.63 -2.09 -19.39
C THR A 144 -7.00 -1.22 -20.58
N ASP A 145 -8.30 -0.99 -20.84
CA ASP A 145 -8.74 -0.08 -21.89
C ASP A 145 -8.38 1.38 -21.57
N LEU A 146 -8.32 1.75 -20.28
CA LEU A 146 -7.80 3.05 -19.81
C LEU A 146 -6.32 3.23 -20.15
N LEU A 147 -5.56 2.14 -20.28
CA LEU A 147 -4.10 2.19 -20.47
C LEU A 147 -3.69 2.32 -21.94
N LYS A 148 -4.62 2.15 -22.90
CA LYS A 148 -4.31 1.98 -24.32
C LYS A 148 -4.32 3.26 -25.15
N GLN A 149 -5.19 4.22 -24.83
CA GLN A 149 -5.54 5.31 -25.77
C GLN A 149 -5.09 6.69 -25.29
N ASP A 150 -5.32 7.00 -24.02
CA ASP A 150 -5.05 8.31 -23.42
C ASP A 150 -3.92 8.23 -22.39
N PRO A 151 -3.29 9.37 -22.03
CA PRO A 151 -2.44 9.44 -20.85
C PRO A 151 -3.22 9.00 -19.62
N CYS A 152 -2.56 8.26 -18.74
CA CYS A 152 -3.23 7.70 -17.56
C CYS A 152 -2.42 7.93 -16.28
N VAL A 153 -3.13 8.30 -15.22
CA VAL A 153 -2.61 8.46 -13.86
C VAL A 153 -3.32 7.46 -12.96
N LEU A 154 -2.56 6.51 -12.44
CA LEU A 154 -3.02 5.52 -11.47
C LEU A 154 -2.52 5.96 -10.09
N ILE A 155 -3.43 6.11 -9.13
CA ILE A 155 -3.09 6.50 -7.76
C ILE A 155 -3.62 5.44 -6.81
N GLU A 156 -2.73 4.73 -6.11
CA GLU A 156 -3.12 3.79 -5.06
C GLU A 156 -2.79 4.36 -3.69
N LEU A 157 -3.83 4.64 -2.90
CA LEU A 157 -3.73 5.14 -1.52
C LEU A 157 -3.78 3.96 -0.55
N GLY A 158 -2.81 3.88 0.37
CA GLY A 158 -2.65 2.73 1.25
C GLY A 158 -2.21 1.49 0.47
N CYS A 159 -1.17 1.63 -0.34
CA CYS A 159 -0.82 0.63 -1.35
C CYS A 159 -0.29 -0.69 -0.77
N GLY A 160 0.37 -0.71 0.39
CA GLY A 160 0.90 -1.95 0.97
C GLY A 160 1.73 -2.77 -0.04
N THR A 161 1.31 -4.02 -0.27
CA THR A 161 1.92 -4.92 -1.27
C THR A 161 1.59 -4.59 -2.73
N ALA A 162 0.72 -3.60 -2.98
CA ALA A 162 0.37 -3.01 -4.26
C ALA A 162 -0.31 -3.93 -5.28
N LEU A 163 -1.01 -5.00 -4.86
CA LEU A 163 -1.60 -5.98 -5.80
C LEU A 163 -2.44 -5.36 -6.94
N PRO A 164 -3.32 -4.37 -6.70
CA PRO A 164 -4.06 -3.68 -7.76
C PRO A 164 -3.14 -2.96 -8.76
N SER A 165 -2.15 -2.20 -8.26
CA SER A 165 -1.16 -1.54 -9.12
C SER A 165 -0.26 -2.51 -9.87
N LEU A 166 0.14 -3.65 -9.26
CA LEU A 166 0.92 -4.69 -9.92
C LEU A 166 0.16 -5.29 -11.10
N ALA A 167 -1.15 -5.56 -10.94
CA ALA A 167 -1.98 -6.06 -12.03
C ALA A 167 -2.02 -5.07 -13.21
N LEU A 168 -2.29 -3.79 -12.91
CA LEU A 168 -2.31 -2.74 -13.94
C LEU A 168 -0.93 -2.53 -14.58
N PHE A 169 0.15 -2.63 -13.82
CA PHE A 169 1.52 -2.54 -14.30
C PHE A 169 1.85 -3.70 -15.25
N GLN A 170 1.53 -4.93 -14.86
CA GLN A 170 1.71 -6.12 -15.68
C GLN A 170 0.92 -6.06 -16.99
N TRP A 171 -0.32 -5.59 -16.95
CA TRP A 171 -1.12 -5.39 -18.17
C TRP A 171 -0.58 -4.23 -19.01
N ALA A 172 -0.07 -3.16 -18.40
CA ALA A 172 0.56 -2.06 -19.12
C ALA A 172 1.79 -2.53 -19.91
N LEU A 173 2.63 -3.38 -19.32
CA LEU A 173 3.81 -3.93 -19.98
C LEU A 173 3.47 -4.87 -21.15
N THR A 174 2.36 -5.61 -21.06
CA THR A 174 2.00 -6.65 -22.03
C THR A 174 1.04 -6.20 -23.13
N GLU A 175 0.10 -5.30 -22.81
CA GLU A 175 -0.99 -4.90 -23.72
C GLU A 175 -0.69 -3.60 -24.48
N ARG A 176 0.24 -2.75 -24.01
CA ARG A 176 0.56 -1.46 -24.65
C ARG A 176 1.60 -1.63 -25.76
N LYS A 177 1.19 -2.32 -26.84
CA LYS A 177 2.05 -2.67 -27.99
C LYS A 177 2.16 -1.58 -29.06
N SER A 178 1.46 -0.45 -28.91
CA SER A 178 1.51 0.66 -29.86
C SER A 178 2.92 1.29 -29.92
N GLU A 179 3.37 1.68 -31.11
CA GLU A 179 4.59 2.50 -31.29
C GLU A 179 4.46 3.87 -30.59
N GLN A 180 3.23 4.36 -30.41
CA GLN A 180 2.90 5.60 -29.71
C GLN A 180 2.28 5.29 -28.35
N LYS A 181 3.11 4.82 -27.40
CA LYS A 181 2.67 4.62 -26.01
C LYS A 181 2.35 5.98 -25.39
N GLN A 182 1.20 6.10 -24.74
CA GLN A 182 0.88 7.29 -23.96
C GLN A 182 1.68 7.32 -22.64
N PRO A 183 1.81 8.47 -21.97
CA PRO A 183 2.35 8.49 -20.60
C PRO A 183 1.47 7.68 -19.65
N LEU A 184 2.09 6.87 -18.79
CA LEU A 184 1.42 6.20 -17.68
C LEU A 184 2.17 6.53 -16.38
N VAL A 185 1.48 7.09 -15.41
CA VAL A 185 2.04 7.40 -14.09
C VAL A 185 1.39 6.50 -13.06
N LEU A 186 2.20 5.77 -12.29
CA LEU A 186 1.75 5.02 -11.11
C LEU A 186 2.24 5.77 -9.88
N THR A 187 1.33 6.37 -9.14
CA THR A 187 1.60 6.95 -7.82
C THR A 187 1.16 5.97 -6.75
N LEU A 188 2.12 5.42 -6.01
CA LEU A 188 1.87 4.48 -4.93
C LEU A 188 2.14 5.17 -3.60
N ALA A 189 1.13 5.19 -2.73
CA ALA A 189 1.21 5.89 -1.47
C ALA A 189 0.87 4.99 -0.29
N ASP A 190 1.68 5.05 0.76
CA ASP A 190 1.45 4.36 2.02
C ASP A 190 1.67 5.30 3.21
N TYR A 191 1.10 5.00 4.37
CA TYR A 191 1.42 5.80 5.56
C TYR A 191 2.90 5.68 5.92
N ASN A 192 3.47 4.48 5.77
CA ASN A 192 4.83 4.15 6.21
C ASN A 192 5.82 4.13 5.04
N PRO A 193 6.93 4.93 5.08
CA PRO A 193 7.94 4.89 4.02
C PRO A 193 8.67 3.54 3.94
N THR A 194 8.72 2.78 5.04
CA THR A 194 9.30 1.43 5.09
C THR A 194 8.56 0.44 4.20
N VAL A 195 7.23 0.52 4.14
CA VAL A 195 6.41 -0.31 3.24
C VAL A 195 6.81 -0.08 1.77
N LEU A 196 7.09 1.18 1.40
CA LEU A 196 7.41 1.55 0.01
C LEU A 196 8.69 0.88 -0.49
N TYR A 197 9.80 0.97 0.25
CA TYR A 197 11.08 0.38 -0.18
C TYR A 197 11.23 -1.10 0.18
N LEU A 198 10.57 -1.59 1.24
CA LEU A 198 10.67 -2.99 1.64
C LEU A 198 9.74 -3.91 0.85
N VAL A 199 8.59 -3.41 0.35
CA VAL A 199 7.58 -4.28 -0.26
C VAL A 199 7.03 -3.73 -1.56
N THR A 200 6.54 -2.48 -1.58
CA THR A 200 5.86 -1.91 -2.76
C THR A 200 6.76 -1.88 -4.00
N LEU A 201 7.95 -1.28 -3.90
CA LEU A 201 8.92 -1.19 -5.00
C LEU A 201 9.52 -2.58 -5.35
N PRO A 202 9.96 -3.41 -4.39
CA PRO A 202 10.35 -4.80 -4.64
C PRO A 202 9.33 -5.58 -5.47
N ASN A 203 8.04 -5.48 -5.15
CA ASN A 203 7.02 -6.20 -5.88
C ASN A 203 6.87 -5.71 -7.33
N LEU A 204 7.07 -4.41 -7.59
CA LEU A 204 7.09 -3.86 -8.96
C LEU A 204 8.27 -4.40 -9.76
N VAL A 205 9.46 -4.45 -9.15
CA VAL A 205 10.67 -5.04 -9.77
C VAL A 205 10.45 -6.52 -10.06
N LEU A 206 9.93 -7.28 -9.10
CA LEU A 206 9.60 -8.70 -9.25
C LEU A 206 8.57 -8.92 -10.37
N ALA A 207 7.50 -8.12 -10.41
CA ALA A 207 6.45 -8.24 -11.42
C ALA A 207 6.99 -8.00 -12.83
N TRP A 208 7.88 -7.02 -12.99
CA TRP A 208 8.58 -6.79 -14.25
C TRP A 208 9.54 -7.94 -14.58
N ALA A 209 10.39 -8.36 -13.63
CA ALA A 209 11.41 -9.37 -13.85
C ALA A 209 10.80 -10.71 -14.28
N LEU A 210 9.73 -11.15 -13.61
CA LEU A 210 9.02 -12.38 -13.99
C LEU A 210 8.42 -12.31 -15.41
N GLN A 211 7.92 -11.14 -15.82
CA GLN A 211 7.42 -10.95 -17.18
C GLN A 211 8.54 -10.94 -18.23
N GLN A 212 9.71 -10.41 -17.89
CA GLN A 212 10.84 -10.29 -18.80
C GLN A 212 11.79 -11.50 -18.76
N ARG A 213 11.59 -12.46 -17.86
CA ARG A 213 12.49 -13.60 -17.64
C ARG A 213 12.85 -14.36 -18.92
N LYS A 214 11.94 -14.48 -19.89
CA LYS A 214 12.19 -15.18 -21.16
C LYS A 214 12.66 -14.29 -22.30
N GLU A 215 12.61 -12.97 -22.10
CA GLU A 215 12.87 -11.95 -23.13
C GLU A 215 14.17 -11.18 -22.87
N ASN A 216 14.72 -11.28 -21.66
CA ASN A 216 15.92 -10.57 -21.24
C ASN A 216 16.89 -11.51 -20.51
N ALA A 217 18.03 -11.82 -21.15
CA ALA A 217 19.04 -12.73 -20.62
C ALA A 217 19.62 -12.28 -19.26
N VAL A 218 19.79 -10.98 -19.04
CA VAL A 218 20.26 -10.44 -17.74
C VAL A 218 19.28 -10.79 -16.63
N VAL A 219 17.99 -10.71 -16.92
CA VAL A 219 16.93 -11.04 -15.97
C VAL A 219 16.83 -12.55 -15.78
N GLU A 220 16.96 -13.34 -16.87
CA GLU A 220 16.96 -14.80 -16.80
C GLU A 220 18.06 -15.34 -15.89
N GLU A 221 19.29 -14.84 -16.07
CA GLU A 221 20.48 -15.23 -15.32
C GLU A 221 20.43 -14.78 -13.84
N ALA A 222 19.65 -13.74 -13.53
CA ALA A 222 19.49 -13.23 -12.17
C ALA A 222 18.55 -14.07 -11.28
N PHE A 223 17.79 -15.01 -11.86
CA PHE A 223 16.99 -15.94 -11.06
C PHE A 223 17.85 -17.10 -10.56
N THR A 224 17.93 -17.22 -9.24
CA THR A 224 18.65 -18.31 -8.59
C THR A 224 17.93 -19.66 -8.74
N PRO A 225 18.59 -20.80 -8.48
CA PRO A 225 17.95 -22.12 -8.50
C PRO A 225 16.78 -22.26 -7.51
N ASP A 226 16.77 -21.47 -6.43
CA ASP A 226 15.70 -21.45 -5.43
C ASP A 226 14.56 -20.49 -5.82
N GLU A 227 14.53 -20.01 -7.08
CA GLU A 227 13.54 -19.07 -7.62
C GLU A 227 13.52 -17.70 -6.90
N GLU A 228 14.62 -17.32 -6.25
CA GLU A 228 14.85 -15.96 -5.73
C GLU A 228 15.46 -15.06 -6.82
N LEU A 229 15.24 -13.75 -6.74
CA LEU A 229 15.77 -12.77 -7.70
C LEU A 229 16.98 -12.03 -7.13
N GLU A 230 18.13 -12.11 -7.81
CA GLU A 230 19.29 -11.26 -7.54
C GLU A 230 19.09 -9.86 -8.16
N LEU A 231 19.26 -8.82 -7.35
CA LEU A 231 19.11 -7.43 -7.77
C LEU A 231 20.47 -6.81 -8.13
N THR A 232 21.08 -7.31 -9.20
CA THR A 232 22.34 -6.74 -9.69
C THR A 232 22.10 -5.34 -10.29
N PRO A 233 23.14 -4.49 -10.39
CA PRO A 233 23.03 -3.20 -11.07
C PRO A 233 22.45 -3.31 -12.49
N GLU A 234 22.80 -4.36 -13.23
CA GLU A 234 22.33 -4.62 -14.59
C GLU A 234 20.83 -4.93 -14.62
N VAL A 235 20.31 -5.68 -13.64
CA VAL A 235 18.87 -5.94 -13.49
C VAL A 235 18.11 -4.65 -13.20
N LEU A 236 18.61 -3.83 -12.29
CA LEU A 236 17.98 -2.55 -11.94
C LEU A 236 18.06 -1.54 -13.11
N ASP A 237 19.15 -1.54 -13.88
CA ASP A 237 19.27 -0.76 -15.10
C ASP A 237 18.29 -1.21 -16.19
N ALA A 238 18.15 -2.52 -16.39
CA ALA A 238 17.16 -3.07 -17.30
C ALA A 238 15.72 -2.73 -16.88
N PHE A 239 15.42 -2.71 -15.57
CA PHE A 239 14.13 -2.25 -15.04
C PHE A 239 13.88 -0.78 -15.39
N ARG A 240 14.85 0.12 -15.13
CA ARG A 240 14.77 1.55 -15.47
C ARG A 240 14.56 1.78 -16.97
N GLN A 241 15.30 1.04 -17.80
CA GLN A 241 15.17 1.09 -19.25
C GLN A 241 13.79 0.64 -19.71
N SER A 242 13.24 -0.42 -19.11
CA SER A 242 11.88 -0.90 -19.39
C SER A 242 10.82 0.14 -19.03
N LEU A 243 10.92 0.79 -17.87
CA LEU A 243 10.00 1.87 -17.48
C LEU A 243 10.03 2.99 -18.53
N SER A 244 11.23 3.42 -18.93
CA SER A 244 11.43 4.46 -19.94
C SER A 244 10.87 4.07 -21.31
N ALA A 245 11.17 2.85 -21.78
CA ALA A 245 10.70 2.32 -23.06
C ALA A 245 9.18 2.08 -23.10
N ASN A 246 8.55 1.93 -21.92
CA ASN A 246 7.11 1.82 -21.77
C ASN A 246 6.41 3.15 -21.42
N ARG A 247 7.18 4.24 -21.30
CA ARG A 247 6.70 5.56 -20.87
C ARG A 247 5.92 5.48 -19.54
N ILE A 248 6.43 4.65 -18.63
CA ILE A 248 5.90 4.45 -17.29
C ILE A 248 6.75 5.26 -16.32
N THR A 249 6.10 6.11 -15.52
CA THR A 249 6.71 6.83 -14.41
C THR A 249 6.18 6.25 -13.11
N LEU A 250 7.07 5.93 -12.18
CA LEU A 250 6.72 5.52 -10.83
C LEU A 250 6.91 6.71 -9.89
N SER A 251 5.95 6.97 -9.01
CA SER A 251 6.03 7.99 -7.98
C SER A 251 5.60 7.40 -6.64
N PHE A 252 6.33 7.76 -5.57
CA PHE A 252 6.16 7.18 -4.25
C PHE A 252 5.96 8.27 -3.21
N LEU A 253 4.87 8.17 -2.45
CA LEU A 253 4.53 9.13 -1.40
C LEU A 253 4.32 8.39 -0.08
N SER A 254 4.84 8.92 1.02
CA SER A 254 4.51 8.43 2.36
C SER A 254 3.82 9.48 3.21
N GLY A 255 3.15 9.04 4.27
CA GLY A 255 2.64 9.91 5.33
C GLY A 255 1.12 9.95 5.40
N ALA A 256 0.61 10.76 6.32
CA ALA A 256 -0.81 10.85 6.60
C ALA A 256 -1.60 11.48 5.45
N TRP A 257 -2.80 10.97 5.22
CA TRP A 257 -3.79 11.60 4.36
C TRP A 257 -4.22 12.95 4.95
N SER A 258 -4.03 14.02 4.19
CA SER A 258 -4.32 15.39 4.58
C SER A 258 -4.40 16.31 3.33
N PRO A 259 -4.85 17.57 3.47
CA PRO A 259 -4.74 18.55 2.38
C PRO A 259 -3.30 18.70 1.86
N GLU A 260 -2.31 18.72 2.76
CA GLU A 260 -0.90 18.78 2.40
C GLU A 260 -0.44 17.55 1.60
N PHE A 261 -1.02 16.38 1.86
CA PHE A 261 -0.78 15.18 1.06
C PHE A 261 -1.32 15.35 -0.36
N VAL A 262 -2.52 15.89 -0.52
CA VAL A 262 -3.10 16.17 -1.84
C VAL A 262 -2.27 17.20 -2.59
N ASP A 263 -1.79 18.24 -1.92
CA ASP A 263 -0.87 19.20 -2.52
C ASP A 263 0.41 18.51 -2.98
N LEU A 264 1.06 17.73 -2.12
CA LEU A 264 2.27 16.99 -2.49
C LEU A 264 2.02 16.05 -3.70
N LEU A 265 0.89 15.35 -3.72
CA LEU A 265 0.49 14.48 -4.83
C LEU A 265 0.49 15.23 -6.17
N TYR A 266 -0.02 16.46 -6.23
CA TYR A 266 -0.07 17.21 -7.50
C TYR A 266 1.17 18.05 -7.81
N HIS A 267 2.05 18.29 -6.83
CA HIS A 267 3.32 18.96 -7.07
C HIS A 267 4.43 17.99 -7.51
N SER A 268 4.41 16.74 -7.01
CA SER A 268 5.47 15.76 -7.25
C SER A 268 5.00 14.36 -7.64
N GLY A 269 3.77 13.97 -7.27
CA GLY A 269 3.20 12.66 -7.58
C GLY A 269 2.71 12.54 -9.02
N VAL A 270 1.96 13.55 -9.45
CA VAL A 270 1.35 13.69 -10.77
C VAL A 270 2.08 14.80 -11.53
N PRO A 271 2.62 14.53 -12.73
CA PRO A 271 3.26 15.57 -13.54
C PRO A 271 2.38 16.80 -13.79
N VAL A 272 2.98 17.98 -13.59
CA VAL A 272 2.31 19.30 -13.61
C VAL A 272 1.67 19.64 -14.96
N SER A 273 2.21 19.11 -16.06
CA SER A 273 1.74 19.38 -17.42
C SER A 273 1.29 18.10 -18.12
N HIS A 274 0.12 17.59 -17.73
CA HIS A 274 -0.53 16.50 -18.44
C HIS A 274 -1.61 17.01 -19.40
N PRO A 275 -1.88 16.28 -20.50
CA PRO A 275 -2.97 16.61 -21.41
C PRO A 275 -4.33 16.64 -20.69
N ASP A 276 -5.23 17.52 -21.14
CA ASP A 276 -6.58 17.66 -20.57
C ASP A 276 -7.38 16.34 -20.62
N ASN A 277 -7.17 15.50 -21.64
CA ASN A 277 -7.82 14.19 -21.80
C ASN A 277 -7.26 13.07 -20.90
N THR A 278 -6.40 13.39 -19.93
CA THR A 278 -5.80 12.39 -19.03
C THR A 278 -6.87 11.67 -18.21
N LYS A 279 -6.75 10.34 -18.14
CA LYS A 279 -7.63 9.47 -17.34
C LYS A 279 -6.99 9.19 -15.99
N THR A 280 -7.72 9.42 -14.90
CA THR A 280 -7.25 9.20 -13.54
C THR A 280 -8.06 8.09 -12.87
N LEU A 281 -7.35 7.06 -12.39
CA LEU A 281 -7.94 5.96 -11.62
C LEU A 281 -7.36 5.95 -10.21
N LEU A 282 -8.21 6.22 -9.23
CA LEU A 282 -7.88 6.10 -7.81
C LEU A 282 -8.23 4.72 -7.31
N LEU A 283 -7.33 4.12 -6.54
CA LEU A 283 -7.48 2.82 -5.93
C LEU A 283 -7.27 2.93 -4.43
N GLY A 284 -8.04 2.18 -3.67
CA GLY A 284 -7.81 2.00 -2.24
C GLY A 284 -8.34 0.64 -1.82
N SER A 285 -7.57 -0.08 -1.02
CA SER A 285 -7.97 -1.36 -0.46
C SER A 285 -7.74 -1.38 1.05
N GLU A 286 -8.78 -1.73 1.82
CA GLU A 286 -8.70 -1.80 3.28
C GLU A 286 -8.30 -0.46 3.95
N THR A 287 -8.68 0.67 3.36
CA THR A 287 -8.29 2.02 3.82
C THR A 287 -9.28 2.66 4.81
N ILE A 288 -10.44 2.04 5.03
CA ILE A 288 -11.57 2.60 5.78
C ILE A 288 -11.89 1.81 7.07
N TYR A 289 -10.90 1.14 7.64
CA TYR A 289 -11.06 0.21 8.78
C TYR A 289 -11.55 0.84 10.09
N SER A 290 -11.45 2.17 10.24
CA SER A 290 -11.94 2.89 11.42
C SER A 290 -12.62 4.20 11.00
N PRO A 291 -13.50 4.79 11.83
CA PRO A 291 -14.11 6.08 11.54
C PRO A 291 -13.08 7.20 11.28
N PHE A 292 -11.95 7.17 11.99
CA PHE A 292 -10.86 8.14 11.80
C PHE A 292 -10.15 7.96 10.44
N ALA A 293 -9.87 6.72 10.05
CA ALA A 293 -9.28 6.42 8.74
C ALA A 293 -10.26 6.75 7.61
N LEU A 294 -11.54 6.38 7.76
CA LEU A 294 -12.62 6.74 6.83
C LEU A 294 -12.73 8.26 6.66
N GLU A 295 -12.59 9.03 7.75
CA GLU A 295 -12.69 10.48 7.69
C GLU A 295 -11.61 11.09 6.79
N SER A 296 -10.35 10.77 7.09
CA SER A 296 -9.19 11.30 6.38
C SER A 296 -9.06 10.75 4.95
N PHE A 297 -9.32 9.46 4.75
CA PHE A 297 -9.34 8.82 3.43
C PHE A 297 -10.41 9.40 2.52
N GLY A 298 -11.66 9.47 2.99
CA GLY A 298 -12.79 9.96 2.19
C GLY A 298 -12.61 11.42 1.78
N SER A 299 -12.13 12.26 2.68
CA SER A 299 -11.83 13.68 2.39
C SER A 299 -10.71 13.81 1.36
N THR A 300 -9.63 13.05 1.48
CA THR A 300 -8.51 13.04 0.53
C THR A 300 -8.94 12.58 -0.86
N LEU A 301 -9.70 11.48 -0.92
CA LEU A 301 -10.25 10.95 -2.17
C LEU A 301 -11.14 11.98 -2.87
N LEU A 302 -12.03 12.67 -2.13
CA LEU A 302 -12.88 13.72 -2.69
C LEU A 302 -12.08 14.92 -3.19
N SER A 303 -11.08 15.38 -2.42
CA SER A 303 -10.22 16.48 -2.86
C SER A 303 -9.48 16.14 -4.16
N ILE A 304 -9.02 14.91 -4.31
CA ILE A 304 -8.39 14.43 -5.55
C ILE A 304 -9.40 14.41 -6.70
N LEU A 305 -10.57 13.78 -6.55
CA LEU A 305 -11.60 13.74 -7.60
C LEU A 305 -12.09 15.14 -8.00
N GLN A 306 -12.26 16.05 -7.02
CA GLN A 306 -12.62 17.45 -7.27
C GLN A 306 -11.55 18.17 -8.08
N ARG A 307 -10.28 17.96 -7.73
CA ARG A 307 -9.14 18.60 -8.40
C ARG A 307 -8.98 18.07 -9.82
N GLU A 308 -9.09 16.77 -10.05
CA GLU A 308 -9.13 16.18 -11.39
C GLU A 308 -10.22 16.83 -12.24
N ARG A 309 -11.45 16.92 -11.73
CA ARG A 309 -12.59 17.50 -12.47
C ARG A 309 -12.38 18.99 -12.79
N LEU A 310 -11.79 19.75 -11.87
CA LEU A 310 -11.58 21.21 -12.03
C LEU A 310 -10.41 21.52 -12.96
N GLU A 311 -9.31 20.79 -12.84
CA GLU A 311 -8.08 21.05 -13.59
C GLU A 311 -8.02 20.32 -14.94
N ARG A 312 -8.76 19.21 -15.08
CA ARG A 312 -8.81 18.36 -16.29
C ARG A 312 -10.25 18.00 -16.69
N PRO A 313 -11.07 18.99 -17.08
CA PRO A 313 -12.46 18.75 -17.46
C PRO A 313 -12.64 17.87 -18.71
N GLY A 314 -11.63 17.77 -19.60
CA GLY A 314 -11.65 16.84 -20.73
C GLY A 314 -11.24 15.41 -20.37
N GLY A 315 -10.76 15.21 -19.14
CA GLY A 315 -10.33 13.92 -18.61
C GLY A 315 -11.49 13.15 -17.99
N GLU A 316 -11.18 11.99 -17.44
CA GLU A 316 -12.13 11.24 -16.60
C GLU A 316 -11.42 10.81 -15.33
N ALA A 317 -12.08 10.99 -14.19
CA ALA A 317 -11.57 10.56 -12.90
C ALA A 317 -12.59 9.68 -12.17
N ARG A 318 -12.13 8.52 -11.72
CA ARG A 318 -12.95 7.60 -10.92
C ARG A 318 -12.12 6.94 -9.84
N ALA A 319 -12.77 6.59 -8.74
CA ALA A 319 -12.13 5.84 -7.65
C ALA A 319 -12.78 4.45 -7.49
N LEU A 320 -11.98 3.42 -7.27
CA LEU A 320 -12.42 2.06 -6.96
C LEU A 320 -11.91 1.67 -5.57
N ILE A 321 -12.83 1.48 -4.64
CA ILE A 321 -12.52 1.22 -3.23
C ILE A 321 -12.99 -0.17 -2.86
N ALA A 322 -12.07 -1.00 -2.38
CA ALA A 322 -12.35 -2.34 -1.91
C ALA A 322 -12.15 -2.43 -0.40
N ALA A 323 -13.15 -2.92 0.32
CA ALA A 323 -13.09 -2.98 1.77
C ALA A 323 -13.98 -4.08 2.34
N LYS A 324 -13.78 -4.41 3.62
CA LYS A 324 -14.73 -5.21 4.38
C LYS A 324 -16.01 -4.42 4.58
N ARG A 325 -17.15 -5.12 4.54
CA ARG A 325 -18.44 -4.51 4.84
C ARG A 325 -18.50 -4.01 6.27
N LEU A 326 -17.86 -4.71 7.20
CA LEU A 326 -17.77 -4.32 8.61
C LEU A 326 -16.43 -4.73 9.20
N TYR A 327 -15.81 -3.83 9.97
CA TYR A 327 -14.58 -4.08 10.73
C TYR A 327 -14.89 -4.20 12.22
N PHE A 328 -14.89 -5.42 12.74
CA PHE A 328 -15.10 -5.68 14.17
C PHE A 328 -13.98 -5.06 15.03
N GLY A 329 -14.35 -4.44 16.15
CA GLY A 329 -13.43 -3.84 17.12
C GLY A 329 -13.00 -2.41 16.81
N VAL A 330 -12.73 -2.08 15.54
CA VAL A 330 -12.27 -0.75 15.09
C VAL A 330 -13.38 0.12 14.48
N GLY A 331 -14.49 -0.49 14.07
CA GLY A 331 -15.76 0.19 13.80
C GLY A 331 -15.91 0.84 12.42
N GLY A 332 -14.97 0.68 11.51
CA GLY A 332 -15.17 1.08 10.11
C GLY A 332 -16.17 0.18 9.39
N SER A 333 -16.78 0.68 8.31
CA SER A 333 -17.67 -0.10 7.45
C SER A 333 -17.69 0.47 6.03
N LEU A 334 -17.94 -0.39 5.04
CA LEU A 334 -18.13 0.04 3.64
C LEU A 334 -19.43 0.83 3.48
N ASP A 335 -20.47 0.49 4.25
CA ASP A 335 -21.76 1.16 4.19
C ASP A 335 -21.64 2.63 4.68
N ASP A 336 -20.90 2.88 5.76
CA ASP A 336 -20.61 4.25 6.24
C ASP A 336 -19.81 5.05 5.21
N PHE A 337 -18.88 4.42 4.50
CA PHE A 337 -18.13 5.07 3.43
C PHE A 337 -19.06 5.47 2.28
N VAL A 338 -19.94 4.57 1.84
CA VAL A 338 -20.92 4.84 0.78
C VAL A 338 -21.82 6.01 1.16
N ASP A 339 -22.36 6.00 2.38
CA ASP A 339 -23.25 7.06 2.87
C ASP A 339 -22.53 8.40 2.98
N LYS A 340 -21.31 8.42 3.49
CA LYS A 340 -20.48 9.63 3.55
C LYS A 340 -20.23 10.19 2.15
N MET A 341 -19.77 9.35 1.22
CA MET A 341 -19.43 9.78 -0.13
C MET A 341 -20.64 10.33 -0.88
N ARG A 342 -21.81 9.69 -0.75
CA ARG A 342 -23.08 10.20 -1.30
C ARG A 342 -23.52 11.51 -0.65
N GLY A 343 -23.39 11.62 0.67
CA GLY A 343 -23.68 12.86 1.41
C GLY A 343 -22.79 14.03 0.98
N LEU A 344 -21.60 13.75 0.47
CA LEU A 344 -20.66 14.74 -0.07
C LEU A 344 -20.79 14.93 -1.60
N GLY A 345 -21.85 14.38 -2.22
CA GLY A 345 -22.20 14.63 -3.62
C GLY A 345 -21.54 13.71 -4.63
N ALA A 346 -20.85 12.65 -4.21
CA ALA A 346 -20.34 11.64 -5.12
C ALA A 346 -21.43 10.60 -5.47
N SER A 347 -21.44 10.17 -6.73
CA SER A 347 -22.18 8.96 -7.13
C SER A 347 -21.38 7.73 -6.71
N VAL A 348 -22.04 6.76 -6.07
CA VAL A 348 -21.41 5.52 -5.59
C VAL A 348 -22.17 4.30 -6.06
N ARG A 349 -21.48 3.41 -6.80
CA ARG A 349 -22.01 2.19 -7.41
C ARG A 349 -21.25 0.96 -6.88
N THR A 350 -21.95 -0.04 -6.38
CA THR A 350 -21.34 -1.33 -6.01
C THR A 350 -21.02 -2.14 -7.27
N LEU A 351 -19.78 -2.62 -7.39
CA LEU A 351 -19.29 -3.42 -8.52
C LEU A 351 -19.15 -4.91 -8.18
N PHE A 352 -18.85 -5.20 -6.92
CA PHE A 352 -18.63 -6.57 -6.44
C PHE A 352 -19.02 -6.68 -4.96
N GLU A 353 -19.51 -7.86 -4.59
CA GLU A 353 -19.76 -8.26 -3.21
C GLU A 353 -19.28 -9.71 -3.01
N GLU A 354 -18.52 -9.93 -1.93
CA GLU A 354 -18.25 -11.25 -1.38
C GLU A 354 -19.17 -11.46 -0.17
N THR A 355 -19.88 -12.58 -0.17
CA THR A 355 -20.82 -12.94 0.90
C THR A 355 -20.44 -14.26 1.60
N GLN A 356 -19.43 -14.97 1.10
CA GLN A 356 -18.87 -16.13 1.76
C GLN A 356 -17.72 -15.71 2.69
N GLY A 357 -17.85 -16.06 3.97
CA GLY A 357 -16.86 -15.73 4.99
C GLY A 357 -16.97 -14.27 5.45
N VAL A 358 -15.85 -13.54 5.45
CA VAL A 358 -15.86 -12.11 5.78
C VAL A 358 -16.51 -11.36 4.62
N HIS A 359 -17.61 -10.66 4.88
CA HIS A 359 -18.29 -9.90 3.83
C HIS A 359 -17.41 -8.74 3.37
N ARG A 360 -17.18 -8.65 2.07
CA ARG A 360 -16.36 -7.61 1.42
C ARG A 360 -17.10 -7.04 0.22
N GLY A 361 -16.70 -5.86 -0.23
CA GLY A 361 -17.26 -5.25 -1.43
C GLY A 361 -16.28 -4.33 -2.11
N VAL A 362 -16.54 -4.09 -3.41
CA VAL A 362 -15.84 -3.08 -4.20
C VAL A 362 -16.86 -2.09 -4.72
N VAL A 363 -16.61 -0.81 -4.50
CA VAL A 363 -17.46 0.30 -4.96
C VAL A 363 -16.70 1.22 -5.89
N GLU A 364 -17.40 1.77 -6.87
CA GLU A 364 -16.94 2.86 -7.71
C GLU A 364 -17.50 4.18 -7.21
N CYS A 365 -16.64 5.18 -7.08
CA CYS A 365 -17.02 6.56 -6.76
C CYS A 365 -16.69 7.48 -7.93
N LEU A 366 -17.68 8.31 -8.30
CA LEU A 366 -17.58 9.31 -9.36
C LEU A 366 -18.06 10.66 -8.83
N LEU A 367 -17.40 11.73 -9.22
CA LEU A 367 -17.87 13.09 -8.96
C LEU A 367 -18.43 13.68 -10.26
N SER A 368 -19.75 13.86 -10.31
CA SER A 368 -20.48 14.39 -11.48
C SER A 368 -20.17 15.85 -11.76
#